data_AF-A0A4R6L7M0-F1
#
_entry.id   AF-A0A4R6L7M0-F1
#
_cell.length_a   1.000
_cell.length_b   1.000
_cell.length_c   1.000
_cell.angle_alpha   90.00
_cell.angle_beta   90.00
_cell.angle_gamma   90.00
#
_symmetry.space_group_name_H-M   'P 1'
#
loop_
_entity.id
_entity.type
_entity.pdbx_description
1 polymer ?
#
loop_
_entity_poly.entity_id
_entity_poly.type
_entity_poly.pdbx_seq_one_letter_code
_entity_poly.pdbx_strand_id
1 'polypeptide(L)' 'MSTKDGVEAEKPLYFFLERYMESFAEEMKQFVNAVVNDTEVPVDGRDGLKPILIAKAAKKSLEENRPVKISEIK' A
#
# COMPACT_ATOMS: atom_id res chain seq x y z
N MET A 1 -3.49 -3.06 29.95
CA MET A 1 -4.36 -2.46 30.99
C MET A 1 -4.70 -1.03 30.60
N SER A 2 -5.91 -0.55 30.88
CA SER A 2 -6.30 0.86 30.67
C SER A 2 -6.41 1.55 32.03
N THR A 3 -5.50 2.46 32.35
CA THR A 3 -5.54 3.29 33.57
C THR A 3 -5.79 4.75 33.19
N LYS A 4 -5.97 5.62 34.20
CA LYS A 4 -6.14 7.07 34.00
C LYS A 4 -4.94 7.72 33.29
N ASP A 5 -3.76 7.11 33.38
CA ASP A 5 -2.51 7.63 32.85
C ASP A 5 -2.18 7.11 31.44
N GLY A 6 -3.00 6.20 30.89
CA GLY A 6 -2.85 5.69 29.54
C GLY A 6 -3.32 4.25 29.36
N VAL A 7 -3.25 3.79 28.11
CA VAL A 7 -3.52 2.40 27.74
C VAL A 7 -2.19 1.72 27.43
N GLU A 8 -1.81 0.75 28.24
CA GLU A 8 -0.73 -0.19 27.91
C GLU A 8 -1.34 -1.42 27.23
N ALA A 9 -1.11 -1.54 25.93
CA ALA A 9 -1.43 -2.72 25.15
C ALA A 9 -0.12 -3.43 24.77
N GLU A 10 -0.19 -4.76 24.64
CA GLU A 10 0.89 -5.57 24.10
C GLU A 10 1.26 -5.06 22.69
N LYS A 11 2.55 -5.11 22.30
CA LYS A 11 2.98 -4.68 20.96
C LYS A 11 2.13 -5.42 19.92
N PRO A 12 1.55 -4.76 18.91
CA PRO A 12 0.73 -5.41 17.91
C PRO A 12 1.60 -6.35 17.07
N LEU A 13 1.73 -7.59 17.53
CA LEU A 13 2.25 -8.69 16.76
C LEU A 13 1.05 -9.28 15.99
N TYR A 14 1.22 -9.43 14.68
CA TYR A 14 0.29 -10.11 13.76
C TYR A 14 -0.96 -9.36 13.27
N PHE A 15 -1.24 -8.13 13.72
CA PHE A 15 -2.42 -7.38 13.24
C PHE A 15 -2.48 -7.23 11.71
N PHE A 16 -1.34 -7.00 11.05
CA PHE A 16 -1.31 -6.78 9.61
C PHE A 16 -1.52 -8.07 8.82
N LEU A 17 -0.77 -9.13 9.13
CA LEU A 17 -0.86 -10.38 8.38
C LEU A 17 -2.24 -11.00 8.56
N GLU A 18 -2.73 -11.16 9.79
CA GLU A 18 -4.06 -11.73 10.08
C GLU A 18 -5.17 -10.92 9.41
N ARG A 19 -5.08 -9.58 9.44
CA ARG A 19 -6.07 -8.71 8.79
C ARG A 19 -6.12 -8.86 7.27
N TYR A 20 -5.00 -9.20 6.62
CA TYR A 20 -4.88 -9.26 5.17
C TYR A 20 -4.64 -10.67 4.61
N MET A 21 -4.74 -11.72 5.43
CA MET A 21 -4.57 -13.11 4.97
C MET A 21 -5.47 -13.43 3.77
N GLU A 22 -6.73 -13.03 3.84
CA GLU A 22 -7.69 -13.23 2.74
C GLU A 22 -7.26 -12.48 1.48
N SER A 23 -6.75 -11.25 1.62
CA SER A 23 -6.27 -10.44 0.49
C SER A 23 -5.04 -11.05 -0.17
N PHE A 24 -4.07 -11.54 0.61
CA PHE A 24 -2.89 -12.23 0.07
C PHE A 24 -3.27 -13.55 -0.63
N ALA A 25 -4.19 -14.32 -0.03
CA ALA A 25 -4.67 -15.54 -0.65
C ALA A 25 -5.39 -15.26 -1.97
N GLU A 26 -6.17 -14.19 -2.03
CA GLU A 26 -6.89 -13.78 -3.25
C GLU A 26 -5.95 -13.25 -4.32
N GLU A 27 -4.95 -12.43 -3.97
CA GLU A 27 -3.91 -11.95 -4.87
C GLU A 27 -3.19 -13.13 -5.55
N MET A 28 -2.79 -14.14 -4.75
CA MET A 28 -2.12 -15.33 -5.29
C MET A 28 -3.01 -16.14 -6.24
N LYS A 29 -4.30 -16.29 -5.93
CA LYS A 29 -5.26 -16.97 -6.83
C LYS A 29 -5.39 -16.22 -8.15
N GLN A 30 -5.54 -14.89 -8.10
CA GLN A 30 -5.68 -14.06 -9.29
C GLN A 30 -4.43 -14.11 -10.17
N PHE A 31 -3.25 -14.06 -9.56
CA PHE A 31 -1.99 -14.20 -10.28
C PHE A 31 -1.88 -15.57 -10.98
N VAL A 32 -2.11 -16.67 -10.25
CA VAL A 32 -2.06 -18.02 -10.83
C VAL A 32 -3.09 -18.18 -11.95
N ASN A 33 -4.31 -17.67 -11.75
CA ASN A 33 -5.37 -17.72 -12.75
C ASN A 33 -4.98 -16.97 -14.04
N ALA A 34 -4.38 -15.79 -13.91
CA ALA A 34 -3.90 -15.02 -15.05
C ALA A 34 -2.81 -15.76 -15.83
N VAL A 35 -1.87 -16.41 -15.13
CA VAL A 35 -0.81 -17.21 -15.75
C VAL A 35 -1.38 -18.43 -16.48
N VAL A 36 -2.31 -19.16 -15.85
CA VAL A 36 -2.87 -20.41 -16.41
C VAL A 36 -3.73 -20.13 -17.66
N ASN A 37 -4.46 -19.02 -17.68
CA ASN A 37 -5.37 -18.70 -18.77
C ASN A 37 -4.80 -17.71 -19.80
N ASP A 38 -3.54 -17.30 -19.64
CA ASP A 38 -2.89 -16.30 -20.50
C ASP A 38 -3.71 -14.99 -20.60
N THR A 39 -4.16 -14.50 -19.44
CA THR A 39 -4.92 -13.24 -19.33
C THR A 39 -4.14 -12.18 -18.58
N GLU A 40 -4.57 -10.92 -18.73
CA GLU A 40 -3.98 -9.82 -17.96
C GLU A 40 -4.22 -9.99 -16.45
N VAL A 41 -3.25 -9.55 -15.66
CA VAL A 41 -3.41 -9.41 -14.20
C VAL A 41 -4.22 -8.15 -13.88
N PRO A 42 -5.02 -8.16 -12.79
CA PRO A 42 -5.84 -7.01 -12.42
C PRO A 42 -5.03 -5.80 -11.94
N VAL A 43 -3.77 -6.01 -11.53
CA VAL A 43 -2.83 -4.97 -11.10
C VAL A 43 -1.51 -5.18 -11.84
N ASP A 44 -1.09 -4.20 -12.63
CA ASP A 44 0.14 -4.28 -13.42
C ASP A 44 1.24 -3.32 -12.92
N GLY A 45 2.39 -3.30 -13.61
CA GLY A 45 3.51 -2.45 -13.23
C GLY A 45 3.20 -0.94 -13.23
N ARG A 46 2.21 -0.49 -14.01
CA ARG A 46 1.79 0.93 -14.03
C ARG A 46 1.08 1.29 -12.74
N ASP A 47 0.34 0.36 -12.17
CA ASP A 47 -0.34 0.56 -10.88
C ASP A 47 0.64 0.54 -9.70
N GLY A 48 1.82 -0.07 -9.86
CA GLY A 48 2.95 0.10 -8.96
C GLY A 48 3.68 1.44 -9.10
N LEU A 49 3.74 2.01 -10.33
CA LEU A 49 4.46 3.26 -10.60
C LEU A 49 3.72 4.51 -10.09
N LYS A 50 2.40 4.60 -10.31
CA LYS A 50 1.62 5.81 -9.96
C LYS A 50 1.74 6.19 -8.47
N PRO A 51 1.62 5.26 -7.49
CA PRO A 51 1.77 5.57 -6.08
C PRO A 51 3.15 6.11 -5.73
N ILE A 52 4.21 5.62 -6.38
CA ILE A 52 5.58 6.13 -6.18
C ILE A 52 5.71 7.57 -6.65
N LEU A 53 5.13 7.92 -7.81
CA LEU A 53 5.11 9.29 -8.30
C LEU A 53 4.32 10.22 -7.37
N ILE A 54 3.19 9.75 -6.85
CA ILE A 54 2.38 10.47 -5.87
C ILE A 54 3.17 10.70 -4.57
N ALA A 55 3.84 9.67 -4.05
CA ALA A 55 4.65 9.77 -2.84
C ALA A 55 5.81 10.76 -3.01
N LYS A 56 6.49 10.74 -4.16
CA LYS A 56 7.53 11.72 -4.50
C LYS A 56 6.97 13.14 -4.58
N ALA A 57 5.81 13.35 -5.21
CA ALA A 57 5.14 14.65 -5.25
C ALA A 57 4.76 15.16 -3.86
N ALA A 58 4.20 14.30 -3.02
CA ALA A 58 3.83 14.64 -1.65
C ALA A 58 5.06 15.05 -0.83
N LYS A 59 6.16 14.29 -0.95
CA LYS A 59 7.43 14.64 -0.29
C LYS A 59 7.95 16.01 -0.74
N LYS A 60 8.00 16.26 -2.05
CA LYS A 60 8.43 17.56 -2.59
C LYS A 60 7.50 18.71 -2.15
N SER A 61 6.21 18.46 -2.09
CA SER A 61 5.21 19.43 -1.62
C SER A 61 5.44 19.82 -0.16
N LEU A 62 5.76 18.85 0.70
CA LEU A 62 6.12 19.10 2.09
C LEU A 62 7.40 19.95 2.20
N GLU A 63 8.42 19.65 1.40
CA GLU A 63 9.71 20.35 1.41
C GLU A 63 9.60 21.80 0.90
N GLU A 64 8.78 22.04 -0.12
CA GLU A 64 8.59 23.37 -0.74
C GLU A 64 7.42 24.17 -0.12
N ASN A 65 6.68 23.59 0.82
CA ASN A 65 5.48 24.15 1.44
C ASN A 65 4.46 24.72 0.43
N ARG A 66 4.30 24.04 -0.72
CA ARG A 66 3.34 24.37 -1.77
C ARG A 66 2.78 23.11 -2.41
N PRO A 67 1.60 23.16 -3.06
CA PRO A 67 1.14 22.06 -3.90
C PRO A 67 2.11 21.77 -5.07
N VAL A 68 2.37 20.49 -5.33
CA VAL A 68 3.21 19.99 -6.42
C VAL A 68 2.39 19.05 -7.29
N LYS A 69 2.34 19.30 -8.60
CA LYS A 69 1.67 18.44 -9.56
C LYS A 69 2.52 17.20 -9.83
N ILE A 70 1.87 16.06 -10.08
CA ILE A 70 2.55 14.81 -10.45
C ILE A 70 3.41 15.00 -11.72
N SER A 71 2.99 15.85 -12.65
CA SER A 71 3.74 16.19 -13.87
C SER A 71 5.10 16.86 -13.60
N GLU A 72 5.36 17.33 -12.38
CA GLU A 72 6.65 17.90 -11.97
C GLU A 72 7.65 16.84 -11.49
N ILE A 73 7.21 15.58 -11.32
CA ILE A 73 8.02 14.47 -10.84
C ILE A 73 8.57 13.67 -12.04
N LYS A 74 9.90 13.56 -12.09
CA LYS A 74 10.64 12.78 -13.08
C LYS A 74 11.04 11.42 -12.54
#